data_AF-A0A524GIW5-F1
#
_entry.id   AF-A0A524GIW5-F1
#
_cell.length_a   1.000
_cell.length_b   1.000
_cell.length_c   1.000
_cell.angle_alpha   90.00
_cell.angle_beta   90.00
_cell.angle_gamma   90.00
#
_symmetry.space_group_name_H-M   'P 1'
#
loop_
_entity.id
_entity.type
_entity.pdbx_description
1 polymer ?
#
loop_
_entity_poly.entity_id
_entity_poly.type
_entity_poly.pdbx_seq_one_letter_code
_entity_poly.pdbx_strand_id
1 'polypeptide(L)'
;MIQTEEFIVIHTLHKQGHSVRSISRITKIDRRTISKRLKEGEMQPYKARNYESKVDPYKISIHERLLQALPQRIPSSVIFEEITNRGYDGKIRILQSYMKEWYEYYYGVIKPQEVIRFETDPGFQAQVDWTFIRKGKNPLYGFVMILGYSRAPFVYFTDSMEQEVWQECHERAVIYFVGTPQTILYDNLKSAIIKRDKYGKNQHGFNQDFLDFSKDNFVPKVCRPYRPQTKGKVERFNRYLKENFYVPLKASLNGSGLEITPGLLNTHIFSWIERTNERVHGTTQEKPSVRLEEEKAYLTPYVPQLAPVSIKEETEASWGLVPNMDISYFTTLSDYEEILLMGERYAS
;
A
#
# COMPACT_ATOMS: atom_id res chain seq x y z
N MET A 1 -6.00 33.29 -22.74
CA MET A 1 -5.73 34.44 -21.85
C MET A 1 -4.40 35.01 -22.32
N ILE A 2 -4.29 36.30 -22.59
CA ILE A 2 -3.02 36.88 -23.07
C ILE A 2 -2.21 37.42 -21.90
N GLN A 3 -0.88 37.35 -21.99
CA GLN A 3 0.03 37.92 -21.00
C GLN A 3 0.36 39.39 -21.33
N THR A 4 0.96 40.09 -20.37
CA THR A 4 1.35 41.51 -20.53
C THR A 4 2.31 41.71 -21.70
N GLU A 5 3.23 40.79 -21.91
CA GLU A 5 4.17 40.78 -23.04
C GLU A 5 3.42 40.72 -24.38
N GLU A 6 2.44 39.81 -24.50
CA GLU A 6 1.62 39.67 -25.71
C GLU A 6 0.75 40.91 -25.97
N PHE A 7 0.27 41.57 -24.91
CA PHE A 7 -0.50 42.82 -25.01
C PHE A 7 0.36 43.97 -25.57
N ILE A 8 1.60 44.10 -25.10
CA ILE A 8 2.58 45.10 -25.57
C ILE A 8 2.97 44.80 -27.02
N VAL A 9 3.23 43.53 -27.36
CA VAL A 9 3.59 43.11 -28.72
C VAL A 9 2.46 43.42 -29.70
N ILE A 10 1.19 43.17 -29.34
CA ILE A 10 0.03 43.52 -30.18
C ILE A 10 0.00 45.03 -30.49
N HIS A 11 0.19 45.89 -29.48
CA HIS A 11 0.16 47.34 -29.66
C HIS A 11 1.36 47.86 -30.44
N THR A 12 2.54 47.28 -30.21
CA THR A 12 3.79 47.64 -30.89
C THR A 12 3.71 47.32 -32.38
N LEU A 13 3.28 46.10 -32.73
CA LEU A 13 3.12 45.70 -34.13
C LEU A 13 2.04 46.51 -34.86
N HIS A 14 0.95 46.85 -34.15
CA HIS A 14 -0.09 47.71 -34.74
C HIS A 14 0.41 49.14 -34.98
N LYS A 15 1.18 49.71 -34.06
CA LYS A 15 1.82 51.03 -34.23
C LYS A 15 2.84 51.05 -35.38
N GLN A 16 3.49 49.92 -35.64
CA GLN A 16 4.39 49.71 -36.79
C GLN A 16 3.65 49.51 -38.12
N GLY A 17 2.30 49.56 -38.14
CA GLY A 17 1.49 49.50 -39.35
C GLY A 17 1.05 48.09 -39.76
N HIS A 18 1.29 47.06 -38.94
CA HIS A 18 0.81 45.71 -39.24
C HIS A 18 -0.71 45.61 -39.09
N SER A 19 -1.38 45.02 -40.09
CA SER A 19 -2.81 44.73 -40.00
C SER A 19 -3.12 43.66 -38.95
N VAL A 20 -4.33 43.67 -38.38
CA VAL A 20 -4.81 42.65 -37.41
C VAL A 20 -4.62 41.21 -37.92
N ARG A 21 -4.75 40.98 -39.24
CA ARG A 21 -4.49 39.66 -39.86
C ARG A 21 -3.01 39.28 -39.82
N SER A 22 -2.11 40.24 -40.04
CA SER A 22 -0.66 40.04 -39.96
C SER A 22 -0.23 39.78 -38.51
N ILE A 23 -0.73 40.58 -37.56
CA ILE A 23 -0.45 40.39 -36.12
C ILE A 23 -0.90 38.99 -35.67
N SER A 24 -2.09 38.55 -36.06
CA SER A 24 -2.60 37.22 -35.74
C SER A 24 -1.73 36.08 -36.26
N ARG A 25 -1.09 36.24 -37.43
CA ARG A 25 -0.13 35.25 -37.96
C ARG A 25 1.19 35.25 -37.19
N ILE A 26 1.65 36.42 -36.75
CA ILE A 26 2.91 36.59 -36.02
C ILE A 26 2.79 36.08 -34.59
N THR A 27 1.76 36.51 -33.87
CA THR A 27 1.58 36.18 -32.44
C THR A 27 0.79 34.90 -32.20
N LYS A 28 0.19 34.32 -33.25
CA LYS A 28 -0.75 33.18 -33.17
C LYS A 28 -1.97 33.44 -32.29
N ILE A 29 -2.26 34.70 -31.99
CA ILE A 29 -3.44 35.11 -31.20
C ILE A 29 -4.64 35.29 -32.14
N ASP A 30 -5.83 34.90 -31.66
CA ASP A 30 -7.07 35.05 -32.43
C ASP A 30 -7.37 36.51 -32.76
N ARG A 31 -7.84 36.74 -33.99
CA ARG A 31 -8.11 38.09 -34.53
C ARG A 31 -9.14 38.86 -33.70
N ARG A 32 -10.16 38.20 -33.13
CA ARG A 32 -11.16 38.87 -32.27
C ARG A 32 -10.52 39.34 -30.97
N THR A 33 -9.59 38.56 -30.43
CA THR A 33 -8.83 38.94 -29.23
C THR A 33 -7.92 40.15 -29.54
N ILE A 34 -7.20 40.14 -30.66
CA ILE A 34 -6.36 41.27 -31.07
C ILE A 34 -7.19 42.55 -31.27
N SER A 35 -8.29 42.48 -32.03
CA SER A 35 -9.17 43.64 -32.24
C SER A 35 -9.80 44.18 -30.96
N LYS A 36 -10.08 43.30 -29.99
CA LYS A 36 -10.57 43.71 -28.67
C LYS A 36 -9.46 44.45 -27.90
N ARG A 37 -8.25 43.89 -27.86
CA ARG A 37 -7.13 44.43 -27.08
C ARG A 37 -6.59 45.74 -27.63
N LEU A 38 -6.60 45.95 -28.94
CA LEU A 38 -6.20 47.24 -29.54
C LEU A 38 -7.13 48.41 -29.19
N LYS A 39 -8.34 48.13 -28.69
CA LYS A 39 -9.26 49.16 -28.18
C LYS A 39 -9.03 49.48 -26.70
N GLU A 40 -8.29 48.63 -26.00
CA GLU A 40 -7.96 48.78 -24.58
C GLU A 40 -6.61 49.52 -24.50
N GLY A 41 -6.56 50.71 -23.90
CA GLY A 41 -5.29 51.46 -23.77
C GLY A 41 -4.31 50.84 -22.76
N GLU A 42 -4.84 50.09 -21.79
CA GLU A 42 -4.08 49.34 -20.80
C GLU A 42 -4.68 47.94 -20.60
N MET A 43 -3.85 46.98 -20.22
CA MET A 43 -4.28 45.61 -20.01
C MET A 43 -5.21 45.52 -18.80
N GLN A 44 -6.50 45.33 -19.06
CA GLN A 44 -7.47 45.11 -17.98
C GLN A 44 -7.26 43.71 -17.38
N PRO A 45 -7.20 43.59 -16.03
CA PRO A 45 -7.09 42.30 -15.38
C PRO A 45 -8.33 41.45 -15.66
N TYR A 46 -8.13 40.15 -15.83
CA TYR A 46 -9.22 39.22 -16.03
C TYR A 46 -10.09 39.17 -14.76
N LYS A 47 -11.31 39.72 -14.83
CA LYS A 47 -12.30 39.53 -13.77
C LYS A 47 -12.83 38.11 -13.84
N ALA A 48 -12.39 37.26 -12.91
CA ALA A 48 -13.03 35.96 -12.69
C ALA A 48 -14.51 36.21 -12.36
N ARG A 49 -15.41 35.58 -13.12
CA ARG A 49 -16.82 35.54 -12.75
C ARG A 49 -16.96 34.59 -11.58
N ASN A 50 -17.26 35.11 -10.40
CA ASN A 50 -17.75 34.29 -9.29
C ASN A 50 -19.18 33.89 -9.63
N TYR A 51 -19.39 32.58 -9.76
CA TYR A 51 -20.74 32.02 -9.83
C TYR A 51 -21.19 31.74 -8.40
N GLU A 52 -22.33 32.28 -8.01
CA GLU A 52 -22.99 31.88 -6.77
C GLU A 52 -23.47 30.44 -6.93
N SER A 53 -23.01 29.57 -6.04
CA SER A 53 -23.45 28.19 -5.97
C SER A 53 -24.77 28.12 -5.23
N LYS A 54 -25.66 27.22 -5.65
CA LYS A 54 -26.93 26.94 -4.93
C LYS A 54 -26.73 26.54 -3.47
N VAL A 55 -25.54 26.07 -3.09
CA VAL A 55 -25.20 25.71 -1.71
C VAL A 55 -24.84 26.94 -0.87
N ASP A 56 -24.46 28.06 -1.48
CA ASP A 56 -23.96 29.25 -0.80
C ASP A 56 -24.87 29.76 0.34
N PRO A 57 -26.21 29.86 0.16
CA PRO A 57 -27.11 30.29 1.23
C PRO A 57 -27.12 29.36 2.45
N TYR A 58 -26.74 28.09 2.27
CA TYR A 58 -26.79 27.06 3.31
C TYR A 58 -25.43 26.84 4.00
N LYS A 59 -24.35 27.42 3.47
CA LYS A 59 -22.97 27.16 3.91
C LYS A 59 -22.75 27.40 5.40
N ILE A 60 -23.31 28.47 5.96
CA ILE A 60 -23.20 28.80 7.39
C ILE A 60 -23.83 27.70 8.23
N SER A 61 -25.07 27.34 7.93
CA SER A 61 -25.79 26.29 8.68
C SER A 61 -25.12 24.92 8.55
N ILE A 62 -24.58 24.59 7.37
CA ILE A 62 -23.83 23.36 7.14
C ILE A 62 -22.53 23.40 7.96
N HIS A 63 -21.81 24.53 7.97
CA HIS A 63 -20.58 24.70 8.74
C HIS A 63 -20.81 24.46 10.24
N GLU A 64 -21.80 25.11 10.83
CA GLU A 64 -22.16 24.92 12.25
C GLU A 64 -22.54 23.47 12.56
N ARG A 65 -23.33 22.84 11.67
CA ARG A 65 -23.75 21.46 11.80
C ARG A 65 -22.58 20.48 11.74
N LEU A 66 -21.63 20.72 10.83
CA LEU A 66 -20.42 19.91 10.72
C LEU A 66 -19.53 20.07 11.94
N LEU A 67 -19.38 21.29 12.50
CA LEU A 67 -18.64 21.51 13.73
C LEU A 67 -19.24 20.75 14.93
N GLN A 68 -20.58 20.73 15.06
CA GLN A 68 -21.28 20.05 16.15
C GLN A 68 -21.08 18.52 16.16
N ALA A 69 -20.89 17.91 14.99
CA ALA A 69 -20.74 16.46 14.88
C ALA A 69 -19.31 15.98 15.06
N LEU A 70 -18.34 16.88 15.18
CA LEU A 70 -16.97 16.49 15.41
C LEU A 70 -16.82 15.79 16.78
N PRO A 71 -15.99 14.73 16.85
CA PRO A 71 -15.02 14.29 15.83
C PRO A 71 -15.59 13.37 14.75
N GLN A 72 -16.88 13.02 14.80
CA GLN A 72 -17.51 12.14 13.81
C GLN A 72 -17.84 12.89 12.50
N ARG A 73 -17.89 12.15 11.39
CA ARG A 73 -18.30 12.71 10.09
C ARG A 73 -19.78 12.47 9.86
N ILE A 74 -20.51 13.52 9.52
CA ILE A 74 -21.90 13.40 9.04
C ILE A 74 -21.87 12.98 7.56
N PRO A 75 -22.60 11.91 7.16
CA PRO A 75 -22.78 11.56 5.76
C PRO A 75 -23.45 12.70 4.97
N SER A 76 -23.02 12.91 3.71
CA SER A 76 -23.59 13.98 2.87
C SER A 76 -25.09 13.82 2.60
N SER A 77 -25.61 12.59 2.66
CA SER A 77 -27.05 12.31 2.50
C SER A 77 -27.88 12.94 3.61
N VAL A 78 -27.40 12.93 4.85
CA VAL A 78 -28.10 13.50 6.01
C VAL A 78 -28.16 15.02 5.91
N ILE A 79 -27.02 15.66 5.61
CA ILE A 79 -26.99 17.12 5.40
C ILE A 79 -27.84 17.52 4.19
N PHE A 80 -27.83 16.71 3.11
CA PHE A 80 -28.65 16.96 1.93
C PHE A 80 -30.14 16.94 2.26
N GLU A 81 -30.61 15.97 3.04
CA GLU A 81 -31.99 15.91 3.51
C GLU A 81 -32.34 17.13 4.39
N GLU A 82 -31.47 17.48 5.34
CA GLU A 82 -31.67 18.64 6.23
C GLU A 82 -31.83 19.95 5.46
N ILE A 83 -30.99 20.20 4.44
CA ILE A 83 -31.07 21.44 3.65
C ILE A 83 -32.20 21.40 2.62
N THR A 84 -32.55 20.21 2.10
CA THR A 84 -33.71 20.05 1.19
C THR A 84 -35.00 20.40 1.90
N ASN A 85 -35.16 19.99 3.16
CA ASN A 85 -36.28 20.38 4.02
C ASN A 85 -36.34 21.90 4.29
N ARG A 86 -35.24 22.61 4.08
CA ARG A 86 -35.13 24.08 4.18
C ARG A 86 -35.17 24.78 2.81
N GLY A 87 -35.62 24.08 1.77
CA GLY A 87 -35.84 24.63 0.43
C GLY A 87 -34.65 24.55 -0.52
N TYR A 88 -33.61 23.76 -0.22
CA TYR A 88 -32.50 23.57 -1.15
C TYR A 88 -32.94 22.78 -2.40
N ASP A 89 -32.73 23.36 -3.58
CA ASP A 89 -33.13 22.81 -4.88
C ASP A 89 -31.94 22.35 -5.75
N GLY A 90 -30.74 22.28 -5.15
CA GLY A 90 -29.52 21.91 -5.85
C GLY A 90 -29.23 20.41 -5.84
N LYS A 91 -28.25 19.98 -6.64
CA LYS A 91 -27.83 18.56 -6.68
C LYS A 91 -26.95 18.22 -5.47
N ILE A 92 -27.07 16.99 -4.95
CA ILE A 92 -26.24 16.48 -3.85
C ILE A 92 -24.73 16.57 -4.13
N ARG A 93 -24.30 16.45 -5.40
CA ARG A 93 -22.89 16.58 -5.79
C ARG A 93 -22.29 17.95 -5.44
N ILE A 94 -23.08 19.02 -5.49
CA ILE A 94 -22.61 20.38 -5.16
C ILE A 94 -22.31 20.46 -3.65
N LEU A 95 -23.20 19.89 -2.83
CA LEU A 95 -23.00 19.76 -1.38
C LEU A 95 -21.78 18.88 -1.06
N GLN A 96 -21.62 17.75 -1.75
CA GLN A 96 -20.48 16.85 -1.54
C GLN A 96 -19.14 17.53 -1.82
N SER A 97 -19.05 18.35 -2.88
CA SER A 97 -17.86 19.14 -3.17
C SER A 97 -17.54 20.11 -2.02
N TYR A 98 -18.56 20.86 -1.57
CA TYR A 98 -18.41 21.80 -0.47
C TYR A 98 -18.00 21.12 0.84
N MET A 99 -18.66 20.01 1.22
CA MET A 99 -18.33 19.25 2.43
C MET A 99 -16.92 18.66 2.36
N LYS A 100 -16.49 18.19 1.18
CA LYS A 100 -15.13 17.69 0.97
C LYS A 100 -14.10 18.79 1.24
N GLU A 101 -14.24 19.95 0.60
CA GLU A 101 -13.37 21.10 0.80
C GLU A 101 -13.36 21.56 2.27
N TRP A 102 -14.52 21.59 2.91
CA TRP A 102 -14.65 21.94 4.32
C TRP A 102 -13.86 20.98 5.22
N TYR A 103 -13.98 19.67 5.02
CA TYR A 103 -13.24 18.69 5.82
C TYR A 103 -11.74 18.72 5.51
N GLU A 104 -11.35 18.92 4.25
CA GLU A 104 -9.94 19.07 3.86
C GLU A 104 -9.33 20.31 4.52
N TYR A 105 -10.07 21.42 4.57
CA TYR A 105 -9.66 22.62 5.31
C TYR A 105 -9.60 22.35 6.82
N TYR A 106 -10.66 21.80 7.42
CA TYR A 106 -10.75 21.56 8.86
C TYR A 106 -9.65 20.61 9.36
N TYR A 107 -9.47 19.46 8.71
CA TYR A 107 -8.40 18.49 9.06
C TYR A 107 -7.03 18.83 8.47
N GLY A 108 -6.95 19.79 7.55
CA GLY A 108 -5.68 20.32 7.04
C GLY A 108 -5.10 21.42 7.92
N VAL A 109 -5.96 22.24 8.54
CA VAL A 109 -5.58 23.33 9.47
C VAL A 109 -5.38 22.80 10.89
N ILE A 110 -6.20 21.84 11.35
CA ILE A 110 -5.88 21.05 12.53
C ILE A 110 -4.81 20.08 12.09
N LYS A 111 -3.54 20.39 12.37
CA LYS A 111 -2.45 19.40 12.30
C LYS A 111 -3.03 18.10 12.86
N PRO A 112 -3.00 16.97 12.11
CA PRO A 112 -3.50 15.71 12.65
C PRO A 112 -2.88 15.60 14.03
N GLN A 113 -3.70 15.45 15.08
CA GLN A 113 -3.20 15.14 16.43
C GLN A 113 -2.00 14.23 16.20
N GLU A 114 -0.82 14.63 16.68
CA GLU A 114 0.36 13.80 16.55
C GLU A 114 -0.04 12.44 17.08
N VAL A 115 -0.36 11.54 16.17
CA VAL A 115 -0.55 10.15 16.51
C VAL A 115 0.87 9.83 16.91
N ILE A 116 1.14 9.80 18.21
CA ILE A 116 2.38 9.27 18.76
C ILE A 116 2.38 7.83 18.28
N ARG A 117 2.93 7.64 17.09
CA ARG A 117 3.01 6.37 16.38
C ARG A 117 4.18 5.69 17.06
N PHE A 118 3.88 4.55 17.68
CA PHE A 118 4.89 3.76 18.36
C PHE A 118 5.81 3.17 17.29
N GLU A 119 6.92 3.85 17.05
CA GLU A 119 8.05 3.28 16.35
C GLU A 119 8.74 2.28 17.28
N THR A 120 9.20 1.18 16.70
CA THR A 120 9.82 0.07 17.44
C THR A 120 11.29 0.05 17.07
N ASP A 121 12.14 -0.32 18.02
CA ASP A 121 13.57 -0.51 17.78
C ASP A 121 13.80 -1.59 16.69
N PRO A 122 14.95 -1.55 15.98
CA PRO A 122 15.33 -2.58 15.03
C PRO A 122 15.24 -3.98 15.65
N GLY A 123 14.63 -4.93 14.93
CA GLY A 123 14.53 -6.33 15.36
C GLY A 123 13.55 -6.58 16.51
N PHE A 124 12.90 -5.56 17.06
CA PHE A 124 12.05 -5.72 18.23
C PHE A 124 10.68 -6.32 17.92
N GLN A 125 10.02 -5.88 16.84
CA GLN A 125 8.63 -6.25 16.57
C GLN A 125 8.37 -6.46 15.08
N ALA A 126 7.64 -7.51 14.74
CA ALA A 126 6.90 -7.63 13.49
C ALA A 126 5.38 -7.61 13.71
N GLN A 127 4.63 -7.35 12.63
CA GLN A 127 3.18 -7.51 12.59
C GLN A 127 2.81 -8.53 11.53
N VAL A 128 1.95 -9.48 11.91
CA VAL A 128 1.47 -10.51 11.00
C VAL A 128 -0.05 -10.45 10.90
N ASP A 129 -0.54 -10.57 9.67
CA ASP A 129 -1.97 -10.69 9.39
C ASP A 129 -2.23 -11.56 8.16
N TRP A 130 -3.44 -12.13 8.10
CA TRP A 130 -3.96 -12.76 6.91
C TRP A 130 -4.77 -11.77 6.09
N THR A 131 -4.48 -11.71 4.78
CA THR A 131 -5.27 -10.94 3.85
C THR A 131 -6.02 -11.83 2.88
N PHE A 132 -7.33 -11.64 2.78
CA PHE A 132 -8.16 -12.33 1.79
C PHE A 132 -7.99 -11.69 0.42
N ILE A 133 -7.43 -12.42 -0.55
CA ILE A 133 -7.28 -11.99 -1.94
C ILE A 133 -8.50 -12.40 -2.76
N ARG A 134 -8.93 -13.66 -2.59
CA ARG A 134 -10.13 -14.22 -3.20
C ARG A 134 -10.87 -15.07 -2.18
N LYS A 135 -12.19 -14.90 -2.07
CA LYS A 135 -13.08 -15.72 -1.24
C LYS A 135 -13.93 -16.62 -2.12
N GLY A 136 -14.42 -17.74 -1.60
CA GLY A 136 -15.32 -18.64 -2.32
C GLY A 136 -14.80 -20.08 -2.33
N LYS A 137 -15.17 -20.85 -3.36
CA LYS A 137 -14.80 -22.27 -3.51
C LYS A 137 -13.29 -22.51 -3.69
N ASN A 138 -12.60 -21.57 -4.35
CA ASN A 138 -11.14 -21.58 -4.54
C ASN A 138 -10.56 -20.36 -3.79
N PRO A 139 -10.50 -20.41 -2.45
CA PRO A 139 -10.00 -19.30 -1.66
C PRO A 139 -8.53 -19.03 -1.95
N LEU A 140 -8.13 -17.78 -1.76
CA LEU A 140 -6.75 -17.34 -1.89
C LEU A 140 -6.44 -16.34 -0.80
N TYR A 141 -5.41 -16.65 -0.05
CA TYR A 141 -4.97 -15.92 1.11
C TYR A 141 -3.54 -15.43 0.89
N GLY A 142 -3.22 -14.27 1.46
CA GLY A 142 -1.85 -13.80 1.60
C GLY A 142 -1.49 -13.78 3.08
N PHE A 143 -0.48 -14.55 3.46
CA PHE A 143 0.25 -14.35 4.70
C PHE A 143 1.12 -13.10 4.52
N VAL A 144 1.03 -12.16 5.45
CA VAL A 144 1.83 -10.94 5.40
C VAL A 144 2.52 -10.74 6.75
N MET A 145 3.85 -10.65 6.75
CA MET A 145 4.66 -10.25 7.89
C MET A 145 5.37 -8.93 7.56
N ILE A 146 5.33 -7.95 8.46
CA ILE A 146 6.02 -6.67 8.28
C ILE A 146 6.86 -6.36 9.50
N LEU A 147 8.16 -6.15 9.28
CA LEU A 147 9.06 -5.67 10.33
C LEU A 147 8.69 -4.25 10.75
N GLY A 148 8.65 -4.02 12.06
CA GLY A 148 8.15 -2.80 12.65
C GLY A 148 9.05 -1.59 12.40
N TYR A 149 10.37 -1.80 12.34
CA TYR A 149 11.36 -0.74 12.15
C TYR A 149 11.62 -0.46 10.66
N SER A 150 12.02 -1.45 9.86
CA SER A 150 12.34 -1.26 8.43
C SER A 150 11.10 -1.06 7.55
N ARG A 151 9.94 -1.55 7.99
CA ARG A 151 8.72 -1.67 7.17
C ARG A 151 8.88 -2.62 5.98
N ALA A 152 9.94 -3.43 5.99
CA ALA A 152 10.12 -4.49 5.01
C ALA A 152 9.01 -5.53 5.16
N PRO A 153 8.27 -5.83 4.08
CA PRO A 153 7.26 -6.86 4.07
C PRO A 153 7.82 -8.20 3.58
N PHE A 154 7.25 -9.27 4.09
CA PHE A 154 7.28 -10.59 3.50
C PHE A 154 5.83 -10.99 3.20
N VAL A 155 5.61 -11.59 2.04
CA VAL A 155 4.29 -12.05 1.60
C VAL A 155 4.40 -13.44 1.03
N TYR A 156 3.50 -14.32 1.45
CA TYR A 156 3.35 -15.66 0.88
C TYR A 156 1.88 -15.97 0.62
N PHE A 157 1.56 -16.41 -0.60
CA PHE A 157 0.20 -16.76 -1.00
C PHE A 157 -0.04 -18.25 -0.82
N THR A 158 -1.23 -18.59 -0.32
CA THR A 158 -1.69 -19.96 -0.08
C THR A 158 -3.22 -20.03 -0.20
N ASP A 159 -3.76 -21.23 -0.36
CA ASP A 159 -5.19 -21.53 -0.35
C ASP A 159 -5.68 -22.11 1.00
N SER A 160 -4.78 -22.32 1.96
CA SER A 160 -5.07 -22.80 3.31
C SER A 160 -4.65 -21.80 4.39
N MET A 161 -5.42 -21.74 5.49
CA MET A 161 -5.07 -21.01 6.72
C MET A 161 -4.90 -21.97 7.91
N GLU A 162 -4.66 -23.26 7.63
CA GLU A 162 -4.43 -24.27 8.67
C GLU A 162 -3.15 -23.98 9.45
N GLN A 163 -3.04 -24.59 10.63
CA GLN A 163 -1.99 -24.29 11.60
C GLN A 163 -0.59 -24.64 11.07
N GLU A 164 -0.46 -25.73 10.33
CA GLU A 164 0.78 -26.19 9.72
C GLU A 164 1.26 -25.18 8.66
N VAL A 165 0.35 -24.74 7.78
CA VAL A 165 0.63 -23.72 6.75
C VAL A 165 0.97 -22.39 7.40
N TRP A 166 0.32 -22.05 8.51
CA TRP A 166 0.62 -20.85 9.28
C TRP A 166 2.04 -20.86 9.86
N GLN A 167 2.50 -21.99 10.40
CA GLN A 167 3.88 -22.14 10.89
C GLN A 167 4.88 -22.12 9.75
N GLU A 168 4.61 -22.83 8.65
CA GLU A 168 5.46 -22.82 7.44
C GLU A 168 5.64 -21.39 6.89
N CYS A 169 4.57 -20.58 6.88
CA CYS A 169 4.66 -19.19 6.47
C CYS A 169 5.57 -18.35 7.38
N HIS A 170 5.60 -18.63 8.69
CA HIS A 170 6.52 -17.96 9.61
C HIS A 170 7.95 -18.39 9.34
N GLU A 171 8.22 -19.69 9.16
CA GLU A 171 9.56 -20.19 8.84
C GLU A 171 10.09 -19.55 7.55
N ARG A 172 9.27 -19.52 6.49
CA ARG A 172 9.63 -18.86 5.23
C ARG A 172 9.93 -17.36 5.43
N ALA A 173 9.13 -16.67 6.23
CA ALA A 173 9.35 -15.25 6.52
C ALA A 173 10.66 -15.00 7.27
N VAL A 174 10.94 -15.84 8.26
CA VAL A 174 12.12 -15.74 9.10
C VAL A 174 13.39 -16.08 8.30
N ILE A 175 13.33 -17.08 7.43
CA ILE A 175 14.39 -17.38 6.47
C ILE A 175 14.61 -16.18 5.53
N TYR A 176 13.55 -15.59 5.00
CA TYR A 176 13.63 -14.42 4.12
C TYR A 176 14.29 -13.21 4.81
N PHE A 177 13.96 -12.96 6.07
CA PHE A 177 14.58 -11.87 6.85
C PHE A 177 15.96 -12.23 7.43
N VAL A 178 16.38 -13.49 7.31
CA VAL A 178 17.63 -14.01 7.90
C VAL A 178 17.64 -13.90 9.44
N GLY A 179 16.46 -14.00 10.06
CA GLY A 179 16.33 -13.95 11.52
C GLY A 179 14.91 -13.68 12.01
N THR A 180 14.70 -13.87 13.31
CA THR A 180 13.41 -13.62 13.98
C THR A 180 13.43 -12.28 14.73
N PRO A 181 12.32 -11.52 14.68
CA PRO A 181 12.13 -10.40 15.60
C PRO A 181 11.83 -10.92 17.01
N GLN A 182 12.13 -10.12 18.04
CA GLN A 182 11.87 -10.51 19.44
C GLN A 182 10.38 -10.75 19.72
N THR A 183 9.50 -9.97 19.09
CA THR A 183 8.05 -10.04 19.30
C THR A 183 7.30 -10.03 17.98
N ILE A 184 6.21 -10.78 17.89
CA ILE A 184 5.31 -10.72 16.74
C ILE A 184 3.90 -10.39 17.22
N LEU A 185 3.32 -9.34 16.63
CA LEU A 185 2.01 -8.82 16.95
C LEU A 185 0.96 -9.39 15.98
N TYR A 186 -0.10 -9.96 16.53
CA TYR A 186 -1.20 -10.57 15.79
C TYR A 186 -2.51 -9.85 16.04
N ASP A 187 -3.26 -9.60 14.96
CA ASP A 187 -4.48 -8.81 15.01
C ASP A 187 -5.76 -9.63 14.90
N ASN A 188 -5.72 -10.73 14.16
CA ASN A 188 -6.89 -11.57 13.90
C ASN A 188 -6.66 -13.00 14.40
N LEU A 189 -7.05 -13.22 15.65
CA LEU A 189 -6.87 -14.48 16.36
C LEU A 189 -7.65 -15.66 15.79
N LYS A 190 -8.55 -15.49 14.82
CA LYS A 190 -9.40 -16.61 14.36
C LYS A 190 -8.63 -17.71 13.62
N SER A 191 -7.52 -17.39 12.97
CA SER A 191 -6.65 -18.39 12.31
C SER A 191 -5.55 -18.92 13.25
N ALA A 192 -5.10 -18.13 14.23
CA ALA A 192 -4.20 -18.60 15.31
C ALA A 192 -4.93 -19.35 16.45
N ILE A 193 -6.28 -19.34 16.46
CA ILE A 193 -7.14 -20.00 17.44
C ILE A 193 -8.14 -20.88 16.71
N ILE A 194 -7.80 -22.16 16.53
CA ILE A 194 -8.80 -23.20 16.29
C ILE A 194 -8.65 -24.31 17.34
N LYS A 195 -9.22 -24.04 18.52
CA LYS A 195 -10.17 -24.92 19.21
C LYS A 195 -10.85 -24.11 20.31
N ARG A 196 -12.17 -23.93 20.20
CA ARG A 196 -13.00 -23.60 21.35
C ARG A 196 -12.91 -24.78 22.33
N ASP A 197 -12.95 -24.44 23.60
CA ASP A 197 -12.98 -25.34 24.76
C ASP A 197 -11.62 -25.76 25.35
N LYS A 198 -10.96 -24.81 26.00
CA LYS A 198 -10.13 -25.17 27.17
C LYS A 198 -10.19 -24.18 28.34
N TYR A 199 -10.49 -22.89 28.13
CA TYR A 199 -10.47 -21.90 29.23
C TYR A 199 -11.55 -20.80 29.12
N GLY A 200 -12.83 -21.19 29.23
CA GLY A 200 -13.92 -20.28 29.59
C GLY A 200 -14.34 -19.20 28.57
N LYS A 201 -15.47 -18.54 28.85
CA LYS A 201 -15.97 -17.39 28.07
C LYS A 201 -14.95 -16.23 28.13
N ASN A 202 -14.61 -15.66 26.97
CA ASN A 202 -13.81 -14.43 26.78
C ASN A 202 -12.29 -14.49 26.98
N GLN A 203 -11.64 -15.66 26.94
CA GLN A 203 -10.18 -15.72 26.86
C GLN A 203 -9.73 -16.03 25.42
N HIS A 204 -9.07 -15.04 24.80
CA HIS A 204 -8.39 -15.19 23.53
C HIS A 204 -6.92 -15.54 23.79
N GLY A 205 -6.47 -16.73 23.42
CA GLY A 205 -5.08 -17.17 23.58
C GLY A 205 -4.65 -18.07 22.43
N PHE A 206 -3.35 -18.07 22.12
CA PHE A 206 -2.76 -18.93 21.08
C PHE A 206 -2.98 -20.41 21.38
N ASN A 207 -3.11 -21.27 20.35
CA ASN A 207 -3.13 -22.71 20.56
C ASN A 207 -1.75 -23.23 21.04
N GLN A 208 -1.74 -24.42 21.63
CA GLN A 208 -0.52 -24.99 22.21
C GLN A 208 0.55 -25.22 21.13
N ASP A 209 0.16 -25.75 19.98
CA ASP A 209 1.08 -26.02 18.86
C ASP A 209 1.79 -24.74 18.37
N PHE A 210 1.08 -23.60 18.33
CA PHE A 210 1.70 -22.32 17.99
C PHE A 210 2.58 -21.78 19.11
N LEU A 211 2.19 -21.96 20.38
CA LEU A 211 3.02 -21.57 21.51
C LEU A 211 4.32 -22.36 21.53
N ASP A 212 4.26 -23.67 21.29
CA ASP A 212 5.42 -24.56 21.21
C ASP A 212 6.31 -24.18 20.03
N PHE A 213 5.73 -23.85 18.86
CA PHE A 213 6.47 -23.31 17.72
C PHE A 213 7.14 -21.96 18.04
N SER A 214 6.45 -21.06 18.75
CA SER A 214 6.99 -19.75 19.09
C SER A 214 8.08 -19.81 20.15
N LYS A 215 8.10 -20.88 20.96
CA LYS A 215 9.08 -21.10 22.01
C LYS A 215 10.48 -21.05 21.41
N ASP A 216 11.37 -20.31 22.06
CA ASP A 216 12.77 -20.08 21.65
C ASP A 216 12.94 -19.32 20.31
N ASN A 217 11.86 -19.01 19.58
CA ASN A 217 11.89 -18.28 18.30
C ASN A 217 11.47 -16.81 18.44
N PHE A 218 10.31 -16.52 19.05
CA PHE A 218 9.79 -15.17 19.25
C PHE A 218 8.67 -15.14 20.31
N VAL A 219 8.38 -13.96 20.87
CA VAL A 219 7.26 -13.80 21.81
C VAL A 219 5.99 -13.39 21.06
N PRO A 220 4.96 -14.26 20.97
CA PRO A 220 3.71 -13.92 20.30
C PRO A 220 2.88 -12.98 21.18
N LYS A 221 2.40 -11.88 20.60
CA LYS A 221 1.58 -10.87 21.30
C LYS A 221 0.29 -10.61 20.55
N VAL A 222 -0.81 -10.58 21.29
CA VAL A 222 -2.11 -10.18 20.76
C VAL A 222 -2.26 -8.65 20.84
N CYS A 223 -2.78 -8.04 19.77
CA CYS A 223 -3.22 -6.66 19.81
C CYS A 223 -4.22 -6.43 20.96
N ARG A 224 -3.92 -5.49 21.86
CA ARG A 224 -4.91 -5.04 22.86
C ARG A 224 -6.04 -4.29 22.14
N PRO A 225 -7.33 -4.58 22.45
CA PRO A 225 -8.45 -3.76 21.99
C PRO A 225 -8.20 -2.29 22.35
N TYR A 226 -8.58 -1.36 21.45
CA TYR A 226 -8.48 0.10 21.63
C TYR A 226 -7.08 0.74 21.56
N ARG A 227 -6.07 0.08 20.97
CA ARG A 227 -4.78 0.71 20.58
C ARG A 227 -4.58 0.74 19.06
N PRO A 228 -5.32 1.58 18.30
CA PRO A 228 -5.17 1.68 16.85
C PRO A 228 -3.77 2.15 16.40
N GLN A 229 -3.00 2.81 17.26
CA GLN A 229 -1.67 3.33 16.88
C GLN A 229 -0.64 2.23 16.57
N THR A 230 -0.73 1.06 17.21
CA THR A 230 0.23 -0.04 17.04
C THR A 230 -0.18 -1.06 15.99
N LYS A 231 -1.39 -0.98 15.44
CA LYS A 231 -2.01 -2.07 14.64
C LYS A 231 -2.00 -1.82 13.13
N GLY A 232 -1.82 -0.56 12.71
CA GLY A 232 -2.04 -0.15 11.33
C GLY A 232 -0.87 -0.30 10.35
N LYS A 233 0.21 -1.04 10.66
CA LYS A 233 1.34 -1.22 9.71
C LYS A 233 0.94 -2.26 8.64
N VAL A 234 0.53 -3.44 9.09
CA VAL A 234 0.12 -4.54 8.21
C VAL A 234 -1.18 -4.25 7.45
N GLU A 235 -2.17 -3.61 8.07
CA GLU A 235 -3.43 -3.26 7.41
C GLU A 235 -3.22 -2.32 6.20
N ARG A 236 -2.37 -1.29 6.37
CA ARG A 236 -2.04 -0.36 5.29
C ARG A 236 -1.34 -1.05 4.13
N PHE A 237 -0.41 -1.94 4.44
CA PHE A 237 0.28 -2.72 3.42
C PHE A 237 -0.65 -3.73 2.74
N ASN A 238 -1.56 -4.38 3.48
CA ASN A 238 -2.55 -5.30 2.90
C ASN A 238 -3.42 -4.62 1.84
N ARG A 239 -3.80 -3.37 2.06
CA ARG A 239 -4.46 -2.55 1.03
C ARG A 239 -3.53 -2.28 -0.16
N TYR A 240 -2.31 -1.83 0.12
CA TYR A 240 -1.32 -1.52 -0.92
C TYR A 240 -1.00 -2.74 -1.80
N LEU A 241 -0.78 -3.91 -1.21
CA LEU A 241 -0.58 -5.20 -1.87
C LEU A 241 -1.74 -5.51 -2.83
N LYS A 242 -2.99 -5.35 -2.39
CA LYS A 242 -4.15 -5.60 -3.26
C LYS A 242 -4.19 -4.64 -4.44
N GLU A 243 -4.02 -3.35 -4.18
CA GLU A 243 -4.17 -2.29 -5.17
C GLU A 243 -3.00 -2.22 -6.17
N ASN A 244 -1.78 -2.55 -5.74
CA ASN A 244 -0.56 -2.29 -6.51
C ASN A 244 0.17 -3.56 -6.98
N PHE A 245 -0.15 -4.73 -6.42
CA PHE A 245 0.37 -6.01 -6.90
C PHE A 245 -0.76 -6.83 -7.54
N TYR A 246 -1.76 -7.23 -6.76
CA TYR A 246 -2.74 -8.22 -7.21
C TYR A 246 -3.65 -7.69 -8.32
N VAL A 247 -4.22 -6.48 -8.17
CA VAL A 247 -5.10 -5.89 -9.19
C VAL A 247 -4.37 -5.66 -10.53
N PRO A 248 -3.17 -5.06 -10.56
CA PRO A 248 -2.41 -4.90 -11.81
C PRO A 248 -2.00 -6.23 -12.45
N LEU A 249 -1.51 -7.20 -11.66
CA LEU A 249 -1.11 -8.51 -12.18
C LEU A 249 -2.33 -9.28 -12.74
N LYS A 250 -3.46 -9.24 -12.03
CA LYS A 250 -4.71 -9.82 -12.53
C LYS A 250 -5.15 -9.16 -13.85
N ALA A 251 -4.98 -7.84 -13.98
CA ALA A 251 -5.31 -7.12 -15.20
C ALA A 251 -4.38 -7.49 -16.36
N SER A 252 -3.07 -7.65 -16.12
CA SER A 252 -2.10 -8.03 -17.16
C SER A 252 -2.29 -9.46 -17.65
N LEU A 253 -2.78 -10.35 -16.79
CA LEU A 253 -3.08 -11.74 -17.13
C LEU A 253 -4.47 -11.92 -17.74
N ASN A 254 -5.28 -10.86 -17.80
CA ASN A 254 -6.63 -10.94 -18.34
C ASN A 254 -6.59 -11.33 -19.84
N GLY A 255 -7.28 -12.42 -20.19
CA GLY A 255 -7.28 -12.96 -21.56
C GLY A 255 -6.13 -13.92 -21.89
N SER A 256 -5.19 -14.16 -20.98
CA SER A 256 -4.08 -15.13 -21.19
C SER A 256 -4.49 -16.59 -21.03
N GLY A 257 -5.67 -16.86 -20.45
CA GLY A 257 -6.11 -18.21 -20.08
C GLY A 257 -5.43 -18.78 -18.83
N LEU A 258 -4.43 -18.09 -18.26
CA LEU A 258 -3.75 -18.52 -17.04
C LEU A 258 -4.64 -18.31 -15.81
N GLU A 259 -4.75 -19.35 -14.98
CA GLU A 259 -5.43 -19.25 -13.69
C GLU A 259 -4.52 -18.60 -12.65
N ILE A 260 -5.09 -17.67 -11.88
CA ILE A 260 -4.37 -17.06 -10.75
C ILE A 260 -4.41 -18.02 -9.55
N THR A 261 -3.34 -18.80 -9.43
CA THR A 261 -3.04 -19.73 -8.34
C THR A 261 -2.10 -19.11 -7.31
N PRO A 262 -2.01 -19.66 -6.08
CA PRO A 262 -1.01 -19.24 -5.10
C PRO A 262 0.42 -19.30 -5.65
N GLY A 263 0.76 -20.39 -6.35
CA GLY A 263 2.07 -20.58 -6.97
C GLY A 263 2.44 -19.47 -7.94
N LEU A 264 1.52 -19.09 -8.84
CA LEU A 264 1.74 -17.98 -9.78
C LEU A 264 1.97 -16.65 -9.06
N LEU A 265 1.27 -16.39 -7.97
CA LEU A 265 1.50 -15.15 -7.22
C LEU A 265 2.85 -15.17 -6.50
N ASN A 266 3.26 -16.32 -5.96
CA ASN A 266 4.54 -16.49 -5.29
C ASN A 266 5.74 -16.35 -6.22
N THR A 267 5.61 -16.66 -7.52
CA THR A 267 6.69 -16.41 -8.50
C THR A 267 6.87 -14.91 -8.79
N HIS A 268 5.82 -14.10 -8.68
CA HIS A 268 5.89 -12.67 -8.99
C HIS A 268 6.10 -11.76 -7.75
N ILE A 269 5.77 -12.24 -6.55
CA ILE A 269 5.69 -11.36 -5.38
C ILE A 269 7.03 -10.81 -4.93
N PHE A 270 8.10 -11.61 -4.96
CA PHE A 270 9.40 -11.19 -4.43
C PHE A 270 10.05 -10.11 -5.29
N SER A 271 10.00 -10.22 -6.63
CA SER A 271 10.48 -9.16 -7.53
C SER A 271 9.64 -7.88 -7.45
N TRP A 272 8.37 -7.98 -7.05
CA TRP A 272 7.54 -6.81 -6.76
C TRP A 272 7.87 -6.18 -5.40
N ILE A 273 8.15 -6.99 -4.37
CA ILE A 273 8.58 -6.52 -3.05
C ILE A 273 9.92 -5.79 -3.17
N GLU A 274 10.89 -6.35 -3.87
CA GLU A 274 12.21 -5.74 -4.08
C GLU A 274 12.09 -4.33 -4.67
N ARG A 275 11.34 -4.18 -5.77
CA ARG A 275 11.05 -2.86 -6.38
C ARG A 275 10.26 -1.93 -5.49
N THR A 276 9.41 -2.46 -4.61
CA THR A 276 8.63 -1.67 -3.66
C THR A 276 9.50 -1.16 -2.51
N ASN A 277 10.43 -1.99 -2.03
CA ASN A 277 11.36 -1.66 -0.95
C ASN A 277 12.41 -0.62 -1.36
N GLU A 278 12.63 -0.41 -2.66
CA GLU A 278 13.47 0.67 -3.18
C GLU A 278 12.81 2.06 -3.19
N ARG A 279 11.51 2.14 -2.89
CA ARG A 279 10.79 3.43 -2.83
C ARG A 279 10.98 4.07 -1.47
N VAL A 280 11.05 5.39 -1.44
CA VAL A 280 11.02 6.16 -0.18
C VAL A 280 9.67 5.93 0.50
N HIS A 281 9.68 5.29 1.67
CA HIS A 281 8.45 4.96 2.37
C HIS A 281 7.91 6.20 3.10
N GLY A 282 6.64 6.55 2.83
CA GLY A 282 6.07 7.84 3.24
C GLY A 282 5.98 8.10 4.76
N THR A 283 6.20 7.09 5.61
CA THR A 283 6.26 7.27 7.07
C THR A 283 7.69 7.40 7.59
N THR A 284 8.62 6.55 7.12
CA THR A 284 10.02 6.53 7.58
C THR A 284 10.89 7.52 6.81
N GLN A 285 10.43 8.02 5.66
CA GLN A 285 11.18 8.90 4.73
C GLN A 285 12.49 8.27 4.23
N GLU A 286 12.58 6.95 4.34
CA GLU A 286 13.73 6.14 3.94
C GLU A 286 13.24 4.91 3.17
N LYS A 287 14.16 4.27 2.46
CA LYS A 287 13.87 3.03 1.73
C LYS A 287 13.78 1.85 2.71
N PRO A 288 12.71 1.04 2.67
CA PRO A 288 12.65 -0.20 3.44
C PRO A 288 13.82 -1.14 3.21
N SER A 289 14.40 -1.17 2.00
CA SER A 289 15.58 -2.01 1.69
C SER A 289 16.80 -1.61 2.52
N VAL A 290 17.09 -0.31 2.61
CA VAL A 290 18.22 0.23 3.40
C VAL A 290 18.02 -0.06 4.88
N ARG A 291 16.83 0.25 5.41
CA ARG A 291 16.53 0.00 6.83
C ARG A 291 16.50 -1.49 7.17
N LEU A 292 16.11 -2.36 6.22
CA LEU A 292 16.15 -3.81 6.41
C LEU A 292 17.57 -4.30 6.58
N GLU A 293 18.50 -3.79 5.77
CA GLU A 293 19.91 -4.17 5.87
C GLU A 293 20.51 -3.80 7.23
N GLU A 294 20.15 -2.63 7.76
CA GLU A 294 20.49 -2.22 9.12
C GLU A 294 19.80 -3.08 10.18
N GLU A 295 18.54 -3.44 9.98
CA GLU A 295 17.73 -4.19 10.93
C GLU A 295 18.17 -5.66 11.09
N LYS A 296 18.72 -6.28 10.02
CA LYS A 296 19.19 -7.68 10.05
C LYS A 296 20.15 -7.98 11.20
N ALA A 297 21.02 -7.03 11.54
CA ALA A 297 21.98 -7.18 12.64
C ALA A 297 21.34 -7.31 14.03
N TYR A 298 20.06 -6.92 14.16
CA TYR A 298 19.30 -6.93 15.42
C TYR A 298 18.26 -8.06 15.48
N LEU A 299 18.09 -8.82 14.39
CA LEU A 299 17.25 -10.01 14.40
C LEU A 299 17.99 -11.15 15.10
N THR A 300 17.25 -11.97 15.85
CA THR A 300 17.81 -13.19 16.42
C THR A 300 18.10 -14.16 15.28
N PRO A 301 19.33 -14.69 15.15
CA PRO A 301 19.63 -15.66 14.11
C PRO A 301 18.70 -16.86 14.21
N TYR A 302 18.02 -17.17 13.11
CA TYR A 302 17.20 -18.37 13.04
C TYR A 302 18.06 -19.51 12.53
N VAL A 303 18.23 -20.53 13.36
CA VAL A 303 18.79 -21.81 12.95
C VAL A 303 17.60 -22.71 12.63
N PRO A 304 17.41 -23.12 11.36
CA PRO A 304 16.36 -24.07 11.02
C PRO A 304 16.55 -25.30 11.90
N GLN A 305 15.53 -25.67 12.68
CA GLN A 305 15.50 -26.97 13.30
C GLN A 305 15.34 -27.97 12.16
N LEU A 306 16.46 -28.51 11.66
CA LEU A 306 16.42 -29.64 10.75
C LEU A 306 15.66 -30.73 11.51
N ALA A 307 14.43 -31.02 11.07
CA ALA A 307 13.74 -32.22 11.51
C ALA A 307 14.74 -33.37 11.33
N PRO A 308 14.93 -34.25 12.32
CA PRO A 308 15.77 -35.42 12.12
C PRO A 308 15.24 -36.13 10.89
N VAL A 309 16.02 -36.09 9.81
CA VAL A 309 15.73 -36.88 8.62
C VAL A 309 15.72 -38.30 9.13
N SER A 310 14.56 -38.94 9.09
CA SER A 310 14.48 -40.39 9.27
C SER A 310 15.13 -40.97 8.02
N ILE A 311 16.45 -41.11 8.07
CA ILE A 311 17.21 -41.90 7.12
C ILE A 311 16.74 -43.32 7.40
N LYS A 312 15.79 -43.80 6.60
CA LYS A 312 15.68 -45.24 6.41
C LYS A 312 17.02 -45.67 5.85
N GLU A 313 17.77 -46.45 6.61
CA GLU A 313 18.97 -47.13 6.14
C GLU A 313 18.58 -48.04 4.96
N GLU A 314 18.55 -47.48 3.75
CA GLU A 314 18.64 -48.27 2.53
C GLU A 314 20.12 -48.48 2.24
N THR A 315 20.59 -49.64 2.72
CA THR A 315 21.68 -50.48 2.22
C THR A 315 22.78 -49.82 1.37
N GLU A 316 23.99 -49.87 1.91
CA GLU A 316 25.31 -49.80 1.26
C GLU A 316 25.29 -49.67 -0.27
N ALA A 317 25.42 -48.44 -0.77
CA ALA A 317 25.89 -48.17 -2.11
C ALA A 317 27.30 -47.56 -2.03
N SER A 318 28.24 -48.20 -2.73
CA SER A 318 29.66 -47.88 -2.75
C SER A 318 29.96 -46.42 -3.09
N TRP A 319 30.64 -45.72 -2.19
CA TRP A 319 31.12 -44.35 -2.40
C TRP A 319 32.33 -44.31 -3.34
N GLY A 320 32.07 -44.19 -4.65
CA GLY A 320 33.08 -43.82 -5.63
C GLY A 320 33.32 -42.30 -5.61
N LEU A 321 34.56 -41.91 -5.33
CA LEU A 321 35.25 -40.64 -5.66
C LEU A 321 34.42 -39.34 -5.54
N VAL A 322 34.57 -38.65 -4.41
CA VAL A 322 34.18 -37.24 -4.26
C VAL A 322 35.24 -36.37 -4.98
N PRO A 323 34.92 -35.62 -6.05
CA PRO A 323 35.84 -34.63 -6.58
C PRO A 323 35.90 -33.45 -5.61
N ASN A 324 37.12 -32.98 -5.34
CA ASN A 324 37.40 -31.80 -4.53
C ASN A 324 36.78 -30.56 -5.21
N MET A 325 35.62 -30.08 -4.74
CA MET A 325 35.03 -28.83 -5.23
C MET A 325 35.49 -27.66 -4.37
N ASP A 326 36.15 -26.73 -5.04
CA ASP A 326 36.64 -25.46 -4.52
C ASP A 326 35.46 -24.55 -4.13
N ILE A 327 35.42 -24.11 -2.87
CA ILE A 327 34.31 -23.33 -2.32
C ILE A 327 34.68 -21.85 -2.42
N SER A 328 34.48 -21.27 -3.60
CA SER A 328 34.45 -19.81 -3.78
C SER A 328 33.04 -19.38 -4.22
N TYR A 329 32.18 -19.02 -3.27
CA TYR A 329 30.88 -18.42 -3.59
C TYR A 329 31.04 -16.93 -3.89
N PHE A 330 31.14 -16.60 -5.17
CA PHE A 330 30.55 -15.36 -5.68
C PHE A 330 29.43 -15.76 -6.63
N THR A 331 28.19 -15.51 -6.24
CA THR A 331 27.04 -15.79 -7.09
C THR A 331 26.17 -14.55 -7.17
N THR A 332 26.18 -13.91 -8.33
CA THR A 332 25.24 -12.84 -8.69
C THR A 332 23.89 -13.46 -9.08
N LEU A 333 22.80 -12.72 -8.84
CA LEU A 333 21.37 -13.07 -9.02
C LEU A 333 20.93 -13.68 -10.37
N SER A 334 21.83 -13.88 -11.33
CA SER A 334 21.55 -14.39 -12.69
C SER A 334 21.38 -15.92 -12.76
N ASP A 335 21.90 -16.68 -11.79
CA ASP A 335 22.03 -18.14 -11.92
C ASP A 335 20.70 -18.88 -11.71
N TYR A 336 19.73 -18.23 -11.06
CA TYR A 336 18.37 -18.76 -10.90
C TYR A 336 17.56 -18.75 -12.21
N GLU A 337 17.88 -17.87 -13.15
CA GLU A 337 17.16 -17.77 -14.43
C GLU A 337 17.65 -18.81 -15.46
N GLU A 338 18.92 -19.23 -15.42
CA GLU A 338 19.43 -20.31 -16.28
C GLU A 338 18.86 -21.69 -15.94
N ILE A 339 18.67 -21.98 -14.65
CA ILE A 339 18.14 -23.27 -14.18
C ILE A 339 16.66 -23.45 -14.57
N LEU A 340 15.90 -22.34 -14.68
CA LEU A 340 14.50 -22.37 -15.09
C LEU A 340 14.29 -22.51 -16.61
N LEU A 341 15.32 -22.23 -17.43
CA LEU A 341 15.23 -22.23 -18.90
C LEU A 341 15.75 -23.52 -19.57
N MET A 342 16.41 -24.44 -18.85
CA MET A 342 16.93 -25.69 -19.42
C MET A 342 15.95 -26.88 -19.38
N GLY A 343 14.67 -26.65 -19.06
CA GLY A 343 13.64 -27.68 -18.87
C GLY A 343 12.90 -28.16 -20.13
N GLU A 344 13.31 -27.81 -21.35
CA GLU A 344 12.67 -28.30 -22.58
C GLU A 344 13.70 -28.72 -23.63
N ARG A 345 14.04 -30.02 -23.66
CA ARG A 345 14.39 -30.79 -24.87
C ARG A 345 14.67 -32.26 -24.54
N TYR A 346 13.62 -33.08 -24.56
CA TYR A 346 13.71 -34.50 -24.92
C TYR A 346 12.45 -34.91 -25.68
N ALA A 347 12.49 -34.74 -27.00
CA ALA A 347 11.70 -35.51 -27.95
C ALA A 347 12.48 -35.57 -29.27
N SER A 348 12.74 -36.81 -29.71
CA SER A 348 13.50 -37.28 -30.88
C SER A 348 15.01 -37.35 -30.77
#